data_AF-K3WVL2-F1
#
_entry.id   AF-K3WVL2-F1
#
_cell.length_a   1.000
_cell.length_b   1.000
_cell.length_c   1.000
_cell.angle_alpha   90.00
_cell.angle_beta   90.00
_cell.angle_gamma   90.00
#
_symmetry.space_group_name_H-M   'P 1'
#
loop_
_entity.id
_entity.type
_entity.pdbx_description
1 polymer ?
#
loop_
_entity_poly.entity_id
_entity_poly.type
_entity_poly.pdbx_seq_one_letter_code
_entity_poly.pdbx_strand_id
1 'polypeptide(L)'
;MGKDVYTSNDQLGGVKVMHTNGVTHVTSKNHLSGIFSIIEWLSFVPAVRRGPLAIRDISGYEVIERPVEFYPEDKSTQYDPRLLLTGKADETTGKWISGFADRGSFRETLDGWAKSVVVGRARLGGIPFGVVVTEVRTSEKVVPADPAAPNTQENLIQQAGQVWFPDSAHKTATAIKDFKGEDLPLFIFANWRGFSGGQRDMFDEVLKFGAAIVDGLVNYEQPVFVYIPPFAELRGGAWAVVDPTINEGIMEMYADPAGRGGVLEPAGLIEIKYRKKQLLEAMHRLDDKIIHLTQRLTGLSAEEKETEGAQIQRDIKAREDALLPIYVQVATEFADLHDTPGRMKAKSCIREIVEWKNARTFFYWRLKRQLAEFQLRREVVASSSKNISFAAAEQHLKTWFTESVNGGRVPRQLNVSVDELWARSDKDVLLWLASDKEWIKTRITGLSREYTANQVVQLGLKDPKAAVAGILELLHQLSDKDREDALSTLR
;
A
#
# COMPACT_ATOMS: atom_id res chain seq x y z
N MET A 1 -38.66 -21.42 -17.53
CA MET A 1 -39.53 -21.30 -16.32
C MET A 1 -41.03 -21.33 -16.65
N GLY A 2 -41.46 -21.20 -17.92
CA GLY A 2 -42.87 -21.41 -18.31
C GLY A 2 -43.88 -20.41 -17.72
N LYS A 3 -43.39 -19.31 -17.13
CA LYS A 3 -44.14 -18.22 -16.49
C LYS A 3 -43.38 -16.91 -16.71
N ASP A 4 -44.09 -15.79 -16.66
CA ASP A 4 -43.52 -14.44 -16.75
C ASP A 4 -42.90 -14.05 -15.41
N VAL A 5 -41.64 -14.44 -15.22
CA VAL A 5 -40.88 -14.21 -13.98
C VAL A 5 -40.27 -12.81 -13.94
N TYR A 6 -39.85 -12.29 -15.10
CA TYR A 6 -39.20 -10.99 -15.23
C TYR A 6 -40.07 -10.04 -16.04
N THR A 7 -40.14 -8.79 -15.60
CA THR A 7 -41.00 -7.76 -16.21
C THR A 7 -40.25 -6.88 -17.21
N SER A 8 -38.92 -6.84 -17.13
CA SER A 8 -38.06 -6.00 -17.98
C SER A 8 -36.65 -6.58 -18.04
N ASN A 9 -35.94 -6.34 -19.15
CA ASN A 9 -34.51 -6.63 -19.26
C ASN A 9 -33.68 -5.85 -18.22
N ASP A 10 -34.15 -4.70 -17.77
CA ASP A 10 -33.50 -3.91 -16.72
C ASP A 10 -33.46 -4.63 -15.37
N GLN A 11 -34.37 -5.59 -15.12
CA GLN A 11 -34.32 -6.43 -13.91
C GLN A 11 -33.18 -7.45 -13.95
N LEU A 12 -32.63 -7.74 -15.14
CA LEU A 12 -31.53 -8.68 -15.33
C LEU A 12 -30.19 -7.96 -15.53
N GLY A 13 -30.18 -6.83 -16.23
CA GLY A 13 -28.95 -6.14 -16.62
C GLY A 13 -29.02 -4.62 -16.60
N GLY A 14 -30.06 -4.05 -16.00
CA GLY A 14 -30.15 -2.61 -15.81
C GLY A 14 -29.17 -2.10 -14.75
N VAL A 15 -29.17 -0.78 -14.56
CA VAL A 15 -28.26 -0.10 -13.62
C VAL A 15 -28.36 -0.67 -12.20
N LYS A 16 -29.57 -0.98 -11.72
CA LYS A 16 -29.78 -1.53 -10.36
C LYS A 16 -29.10 -2.88 -10.13
N VAL A 17 -28.77 -3.62 -11.19
CA VAL A 17 -28.04 -4.89 -11.12
C VAL A 17 -26.56 -4.68 -11.39
N MET A 18 -26.22 -4.05 -12.51
CA MET A 18 -24.83 -3.97 -12.98
C MET A 18 -23.97 -2.98 -12.19
N HIS A 19 -24.56 -1.92 -11.63
CA HIS A 19 -23.83 -0.97 -10.76
C HIS A 19 -23.63 -1.52 -9.36
N THR A 20 -24.56 -2.36 -8.87
CA THR A 20 -24.52 -2.91 -7.51
C THR A 20 -23.71 -4.19 -7.40
N ASN A 21 -23.34 -4.82 -8.53
CA ASN A 21 -22.49 -6.02 -8.58
C ASN A 21 -21.08 -5.77 -9.14
N GLY A 22 -20.75 -4.53 -9.53
CA GLY A 22 -19.41 -4.15 -9.96
C GLY A 22 -19.11 -4.31 -11.46
N VAL A 23 -20.09 -4.65 -12.29
CA VAL A 23 -19.91 -4.68 -13.75
C VAL A 23 -19.86 -3.26 -14.33
N THR A 24 -20.69 -2.35 -13.81
CA THR A 24 -20.72 -0.94 -14.23
C THR A 24 -19.92 -0.08 -13.26
N HIS A 25 -18.80 0.49 -13.73
CA HIS A 25 -17.95 1.38 -12.92
C HIS A 25 -18.57 2.74 -12.60
N VAL A 26 -19.32 3.32 -13.52
CA VAL A 26 -19.93 4.66 -13.38
C VAL A 26 -21.31 4.68 -14.01
N THR A 27 -22.26 5.34 -13.37
CA THR A 27 -23.61 5.56 -13.92
C THR A 27 -23.75 7.00 -14.43
N SER A 28 -24.56 7.22 -15.45
CA SER A 28 -24.78 8.54 -16.05
C SER A 28 -26.25 8.76 -16.38
N LYS A 29 -26.72 9.99 -16.21
CA LYS A 29 -28.13 10.36 -16.43
C LYS A 29 -28.54 10.36 -17.90
N ASN A 30 -27.59 10.63 -18.80
CA ASN A 30 -27.80 10.69 -20.24
C ASN A 30 -26.48 10.41 -20.99
N HIS A 31 -26.56 10.28 -22.31
CA HIS A 31 -25.40 9.95 -23.15
C HIS A 31 -24.29 11.01 -23.08
N LEU A 32 -24.64 12.29 -22.99
CA LEU A 32 -23.65 13.37 -22.92
C LEU A 32 -22.84 13.32 -21.61
N SER A 33 -23.50 13.08 -20.47
CA SER A 33 -22.82 12.85 -19.18
C SER A 33 -21.96 11.58 -19.23
N GLY A 34 -22.41 10.54 -19.94
CA GLY A 34 -21.62 9.32 -20.17
C GLY A 34 -20.33 9.60 -20.94
N ILE A 35 -20.43 10.32 -22.06
CA ILE A 35 -19.27 10.75 -22.86
C ILE A 35 -18.33 11.62 -22.02
N PHE A 36 -18.87 12.55 -21.23
CA PHE A 36 -18.07 13.36 -20.31
C PHE A 36 -17.30 12.51 -19.32
N SER A 37 -17.95 11.49 -18.73
CA SER A 37 -17.32 10.57 -17.77
C SER A 37 -16.19 9.76 -18.42
N ILE A 38 -16.36 9.34 -19.68
CA ILE A 38 -15.32 8.65 -20.46
C ILE A 38 -14.12 9.58 -20.70
N ILE A 39 -14.36 10.81 -21.17
CA ILE A 39 -13.28 11.79 -21.41
C ILE A 39 -12.57 12.14 -20.10
N GLU A 40 -13.32 12.27 -19.01
CA GLU A 40 -12.77 12.54 -17.69
C GLU A 40 -11.90 11.39 -17.20
N TRP A 41 -12.31 10.13 -17.40
CA TRP A 41 -11.48 8.97 -17.10
C TRP A 41 -10.21 8.95 -17.96
N LEU A 42 -10.33 9.13 -19.28
CA LEU A 42 -9.19 9.18 -20.19
C LEU A 42 -8.19 10.28 -19.82
N SER A 43 -8.63 11.34 -19.13
CA SER A 43 -7.73 12.38 -18.65
C SER A 43 -6.66 11.89 -17.66
N PHE A 44 -6.88 10.76 -16.99
CA PHE A 44 -5.92 10.14 -16.07
C PHE A 44 -4.95 9.19 -16.78
N VAL A 45 -5.38 8.60 -17.89
CA VAL A 45 -4.68 7.49 -18.57
C VAL A 45 -3.66 8.04 -19.59
N PRO A 46 -2.45 7.45 -19.70
CA PRO A 46 -1.50 7.78 -20.76
C PRO A 46 -2.10 7.57 -22.16
N ALA A 47 -1.69 8.41 -23.12
CA ALA A 47 -2.16 8.30 -24.51
C ALA A 47 -1.70 6.99 -25.20
N VAL A 48 -0.58 6.42 -24.74
CA VAL A 48 -0.04 5.14 -25.23
C VAL A 48 0.45 4.31 -24.04
N ARG A 49 0.41 2.99 -24.17
CA ARG A 49 0.91 2.06 -23.15
C ARG A 49 2.38 2.36 -22.86
N ARG A 50 2.74 2.43 -21.57
CA ARG A 50 4.07 2.82 -21.06
C ARG A 50 4.53 4.22 -21.48
N GLY A 51 3.62 5.05 -21.97
CA GLY A 51 3.87 6.47 -22.24
C GLY A 51 3.98 7.30 -20.95
N PRO A 52 4.28 8.60 -21.07
CA PRO A 52 4.25 9.51 -19.93
C PRO A 52 2.83 9.64 -19.38
N LEU A 53 2.72 9.75 -18.05
CA LEU A 53 1.45 10.03 -17.38
C LEU A 53 0.89 11.39 -17.80
N ALA A 54 -0.44 11.50 -17.82
CA ALA A 54 -1.16 12.75 -18.12
C ALA A 54 -1.11 13.73 -16.93
N ILE A 55 0.09 14.27 -16.66
CA ILE A 55 0.33 15.25 -15.59
C ILE A 55 -0.34 16.58 -15.96
N ARG A 56 -1.19 17.10 -15.08
CA ARG A 56 -1.84 18.40 -15.25
C ARG A 56 -1.02 19.53 -14.64
N ASP A 57 -1.04 20.70 -15.29
CA ASP A 57 -0.58 21.93 -14.66
C ASP A 57 -1.57 22.31 -13.55
N ILE A 58 -1.02 22.50 -12.35
CA ILE A 58 -1.75 22.85 -11.14
C ILE A 58 -1.60 24.33 -10.75
N SER A 59 -0.84 25.08 -11.55
CA SER A 59 -0.52 26.48 -11.30
C SER A 59 -1.79 27.32 -11.12
N GLY A 60 -1.85 28.03 -9.99
CA GLY A 60 -2.93 28.97 -9.69
C GLY A 60 -4.14 28.39 -8.95
N TYR A 61 -4.29 27.07 -8.80
CA TYR A 61 -5.42 26.49 -8.04
C TYR A 61 -5.04 25.47 -6.97
N GLU A 62 -3.82 24.92 -6.99
CA GLU A 62 -3.38 23.93 -6.02
C GLU A 62 -1.90 24.10 -5.67
N VAL A 63 -1.53 23.82 -4.42
CA VAL A 63 -0.15 23.93 -3.93
C VAL A 63 0.37 22.54 -3.58
N ILE A 64 1.60 22.24 -4.01
CA ILE A 64 2.26 20.95 -3.71
C ILE A 64 2.57 20.88 -2.21
N GLU A 65 3.29 21.88 -1.70
CA GLU A 65 3.84 21.91 -0.34
C GLU A 65 2.82 22.48 0.69
N ARG A 66 1.57 22.04 0.61
CA ARG A 66 0.55 22.37 1.62
C ARG A 66 0.36 21.22 2.60
N PRO A 67 -0.01 21.50 3.87
CA PRO A 67 -0.36 20.45 4.80
C PRO A 67 -1.68 19.78 4.41
N VAL A 68 -1.86 18.53 4.82
CA VAL A 68 -3.18 17.87 4.83
C VAL A 68 -3.83 18.19 6.17
N GLU A 69 -4.99 18.86 6.13
CA GLU A 69 -5.66 19.34 7.35
C GLU A 69 -6.73 18.36 7.84
N PHE A 70 -7.38 17.62 6.94
CA PHE A 70 -8.40 16.66 7.33
C PHE A 70 -7.78 15.35 7.81
N TYR A 71 -8.02 14.96 9.05
CA TYR A 71 -7.69 13.64 9.63
C TYR A 71 -8.70 13.28 10.73
N PRO A 72 -8.91 11.99 11.03
CA PRO A 72 -9.75 11.58 12.16
C PRO A 72 -9.20 12.08 13.50
N GLU A 73 -10.08 12.49 14.42
CA GLU A 73 -9.69 13.01 15.74
C GLU A 73 -9.16 11.90 16.66
N ASP A 74 -9.78 10.71 16.60
CA ASP A 74 -9.39 9.53 17.36
C ASP A 74 -9.68 8.21 16.61
N LYS A 75 -9.30 7.08 17.22
CA LYS A 75 -9.51 5.72 16.68
C LYS A 75 -11.00 5.32 16.54
N SER A 76 -11.88 5.87 17.38
CA SER A 76 -13.32 5.57 17.36
C SER A 76 -14.10 6.43 16.38
N THR A 77 -13.50 7.50 15.87
CA THR A 77 -14.13 8.47 15.00
C THR A 77 -14.54 7.78 13.70
N GLN A 78 -15.85 7.70 13.47
CA GLN A 78 -16.39 7.28 12.19
C GLN A 78 -16.45 8.47 11.25
N TYR A 79 -15.92 8.31 10.04
CA TYR A 79 -15.89 9.35 9.03
C TYR A 79 -16.03 8.74 7.62
N ASP A 80 -16.36 9.58 6.65
CA ASP A 80 -16.33 9.15 5.25
C ASP A 80 -14.87 9.15 4.75
N PRO A 81 -14.32 8.00 4.34
CA PRO A 81 -12.93 7.90 3.88
C PRO A 81 -12.61 8.77 2.67
N ARG A 82 -13.63 9.16 1.88
CA ARG A 82 -13.45 10.07 0.73
C ARG A 82 -12.85 11.40 1.18
N LEU A 83 -13.15 11.84 2.40
CA LEU A 83 -12.66 13.09 2.96
C LEU A 83 -11.15 13.08 3.21
N LEU A 84 -10.52 11.92 3.41
CA LEU A 84 -9.06 11.81 3.44
C LEU A 84 -8.43 12.25 2.12
N LEU A 85 -9.12 11.99 1.00
CA LEU A 85 -8.67 12.36 -0.33
C LEU A 85 -9.12 13.76 -0.72
N THR A 86 -10.42 14.04 -0.61
CA THR A 86 -11.03 15.26 -1.13
C THR A 86 -10.89 16.43 -0.19
N GLY A 87 -10.82 16.21 1.11
CA GLY A 87 -11.10 17.24 2.11
C GLY A 87 -12.58 17.55 2.22
N LYS A 88 -12.93 18.53 3.06
CA LYS A 88 -14.30 19.01 3.28
C LYS A 88 -14.33 20.52 3.45
N ALA A 89 -15.46 21.15 3.14
CA ALA A 89 -15.73 22.50 3.65
C ALA A 89 -16.14 22.39 5.12
N ASP A 90 -15.55 23.21 5.99
CA ASP A 90 -16.01 23.37 7.36
C ASP A 90 -17.39 24.04 7.33
N GLU A 91 -18.37 23.39 7.97
CA GLU A 91 -19.75 23.86 8.02
C GLU A 91 -19.90 25.16 8.82
N THR A 92 -18.99 25.40 9.77
CA THR A 92 -19.08 26.57 10.66
C THR A 92 -18.36 27.80 10.11
N THR A 93 -17.15 27.62 9.58
CA THR A 93 -16.32 28.73 9.09
C THR A 93 -16.40 28.93 7.58
N GLY A 94 -16.94 27.95 6.84
CA GLY A 94 -16.87 27.90 5.38
C GLY A 94 -15.45 27.68 4.84
N LYS A 95 -14.45 27.53 5.71
CA LYS A 95 -13.06 27.31 5.31
C LYS A 95 -12.91 25.90 4.73
N TRP A 96 -12.17 25.80 3.63
CA TRP A 96 -11.83 24.50 3.06
C TRP A 96 -10.78 23.81 3.93
N ILE A 97 -11.12 22.65 4.48
CA ILE A 97 -10.20 21.73 5.17
C ILE A 97 -9.66 20.77 4.12
N SER A 98 -8.37 20.89 3.86
CA SER A 98 -7.77 20.21 2.71
C SER A 98 -7.51 18.71 2.94
N GLY A 99 -7.78 17.90 1.92
CA GLY A 99 -7.46 16.46 1.87
C GLY A 99 -6.11 16.18 1.19
N PHE A 100 -5.77 14.89 1.07
CA PHE A 100 -4.51 14.43 0.49
C PHE A 100 -4.38 14.74 -1.01
N ALA A 101 -5.43 14.49 -1.78
CA ALA A 101 -5.43 14.67 -3.23
C ALA A 101 -5.64 16.14 -3.62
N ASP A 102 -5.40 16.44 -4.89
CA ASP A 102 -5.70 17.74 -5.47
C ASP A 102 -7.20 18.00 -5.44
N ARG A 103 -7.59 19.22 -5.10
CA ARG A 103 -8.99 19.62 -4.94
C ARG A 103 -9.80 19.31 -6.18
N GLY A 104 -10.89 18.54 -6.01
CA GLY A 104 -11.79 18.18 -7.10
C GLY A 104 -11.20 17.20 -8.11
N SER A 105 -10.06 16.55 -7.81
CA SER A 105 -9.44 15.56 -8.71
C SER A 105 -9.94 14.13 -8.52
N PHE A 106 -10.43 13.77 -7.32
CA PHE A 106 -10.89 12.42 -7.04
C PHE A 106 -12.16 12.07 -7.81
N ARG A 107 -12.15 10.93 -8.49
CA ARG A 107 -13.27 10.33 -9.19
C ARG A 107 -13.42 8.89 -8.74
N GLU A 108 -14.47 8.66 -7.97
CA GLU A 108 -14.82 7.32 -7.49
C GLU A 108 -15.39 6.48 -8.63
N THR A 109 -15.09 5.20 -8.60
CA THR A 109 -15.67 4.18 -9.49
C THR A 109 -16.15 3.00 -8.66
N LEU A 110 -17.16 2.27 -9.16
CA LEU A 110 -17.73 1.10 -8.50
C LEU A 110 -18.35 1.43 -7.12
N ASP A 111 -18.87 2.65 -6.94
CA ASP A 111 -19.47 3.14 -5.68
C ASP A 111 -20.77 2.41 -5.28
N GLY A 112 -21.44 1.77 -6.24
CA GLY A 112 -22.63 0.96 -6.02
C GLY A 112 -22.36 -0.41 -5.41
N TRP A 113 -21.13 -0.92 -5.50
CA TRP A 113 -20.75 -2.28 -5.13
C TRP A 113 -19.65 -2.32 -4.08
N ALA A 114 -19.73 -3.27 -3.15
CA ALA A 114 -18.75 -3.50 -2.07
C ALA A 114 -18.29 -2.20 -1.39
N LYS A 115 -19.26 -1.53 -0.73
CA LYS A 115 -19.10 -0.18 -0.17
C LYS A 115 -18.12 -0.11 1.02
N SER A 116 -17.69 -1.25 1.55
CA SER A 116 -16.64 -1.33 2.57
C SER A 116 -15.23 -0.95 2.05
N VAL A 117 -15.07 -0.82 0.72
CA VAL A 117 -13.86 -0.31 0.07
C VAL A 117 -14.24 0.73 -0.97
N VAL A 118 -13.55 1.87 -0.96
CA VAL A 118 -13.66 2.96 -1.93
C VAL A 118 -12.50 2.87 -2.91
N VAL A 119 -12.78 2.90 -4.21
CA VAL A 119 -11.75 2.86 -5.27
C VAL A 119 -11.99 3.98 -6.27
N GLY A 120 -10.92 4.52 -6.84
CA GLY A 120 -11.06 5.57 -7.84
C GLY A 120 -9.73 6.09 -8.34
N ARG A 121 -9.78 7.24 -9.02
CA ARG A 121 -8.59 7.93 -9.55
C ARG A 121 -8.51 9.33 -8.96
N ALA A 122 -7.31 9.80 -8.68
CA ALA A 122 -7.08 11.14 -8.17
C ALA A 122 -5.78 11.72 -8.76
N ARG A 123 -5.45 12.97 -8.40
CA ARG A 123 -4.17 13.58 -8.72
C ARG A 123 -3.45 14.07 -7.48
N LEU A 124 -2.12 13.94 -7.48
CA LEU A 124 -1.22 14.45 -6.46
C LEU A 124 -0.21 15.40 -7.11
N GLY A 125 -0.42 16.70 -6.92
CA GLY A 125 0.39 17.72 -7.58
C GLY A 125 0.34 17.61 -9.11
N GLY A 126 -0.83 17.28 -9.66
CA GLY A 126 -1.07 17.07 -11.09
C GLY A 126 -0.82 15.65 -11.58
N ILE A 127 -0.10 14.81 -10.83
CA ILE A 127 0.25 13.43 -11.24
C ILE A 127 -0.95 12.50 -10.99
N PRO A 128 -1.50 11.82 -12.01
CA PRO A 128 -2.61 10.89 -11.83
C PRO A 128 -2.17 9.61 -11.11
N PHE A 129 -3.02 9.11 -10.22
CA PHE A 129 -2.83 7.84 -9.52
C PHE A 129 -4.17 7.14 -9.28
N GLY A 130 -4.15 5.80 -9.26
CA GLY A 130 -5.24 4.97 -8.78
C GLY A 130 -5.21 4.88 -7.26
N VAL A 131 -6.37 4.82 -6.61
CA VAL A 131 -6.46 4.82 -5.16
C VAL A 131 -7.45 3.77 -4.65
N VAL A 132 -7.07 3.11 -3.55
CA VAL A 132 -7.91 2.23 -2.75
C VAL A 132 -7.91 2.75 -1.31
N VAL A 133 -9.10 2.97 -0.74
CA VAL A 133 -9.30 3.44 0.64
C VAL A 133 -10.32 2.56 1.34
N THR A 134 -10.05 2.20 2.59
CA THR A 134 -10.99 1.43 3.40
C THR A 134 -12.11 2.31 3.97
N GLU A 135 -13.36 1.83 3.94
CA GLU A 135 -14.47 2.45 4.66
C GLU A 135 -14.42 2.09 6.15
N VAL A 136 -14.63 3.09 7.00
CA VAL A 136 -14.53 2.97 8.45
C VAL A 136 -15.90 2.76 9.09
N ARG A 137 -16.95 3.28 8.45
CA ARG A 137 -18.34 3.08 8.88
C ARG A 137 -18.83 1.69 8.52
N THR A 138 -19.86 1.24 9.23
CA THR A 138 -20.63 0.08 8.80
C THR A 138 -21.32 0.41 7.48
N SER A 139 -21.09 -0.42 6.48
CA SER A 139 -21.72 -0.32 5.16
C SER A 139 -22.83 -1.36 5.00
N GLU A 140 -23.78 -1.09 4.12
CA GLU A 140 -24.91 -1.97 3.88
C GLU A 140 -24.82 -2.60 2.48
N LYS A 141 -24.97 -3.92 2.44
CA LYS A 141 -25.09 -4.72 1.22
C LYS A 141 -26.53 -5.18 1.07
N VAL A 142 -27.20 -4.70 0.03
CA VAL A 142 -28.55 -5.14 -0.32
C VAL A 142 -28.45 -6.36 -1.24
N VAL A 143 -29.02 -7.47 -0.82
CA VAL A 143 -29.21 -8.66 -1.65
C VAL A 143 -30.66 -8.64 -2.12
N PRO A 144 -30.91 -8.46 -3.44
CA PRO A 144 -32.27 -8.39 -3.96
C PRO A 144 -32.98 -9.74 -3.82
N ALA A 145 -34.31 -9.71 -3.71
CA ALA A 145 -35.13 -10.91 -3.84
C ALA A 145 -34.96 -11.51 -5.23
N ASP A 146 -34.96 -12.85 -5.34
CA ASP A 146 -34.93 -13.55 -6.61
C ASP A 146 -36.36 -13.73 -7.14
N PRO A 147 -36.75 -13.08 -8.26
CA PRO A 147 -38.09 -13.24 -8.83
C PRO A 147 -38.42 -14.70 -9.21
N ALA A 148 -37.41 -15.53 -9.48
CA ALA A 148 -37.59 -16.94 -9.81
C ALA A 148 -37.86 -17.83 -8.58
N ALA A 149 -37.59 -17.34 -7.38
CA ALA A 149 -37.77 -18.04 -6.12
C ALA A 149 -38.74 -17.26 -5.21
N PRO A 150 -40.05 -17.58 -5.24
CA PRO A 150 -41.11 -16.79 -4.58
C PRO A 150 -40.99 -16.67 -3.05
N ASN A 151 -40.19 -17.53 -2.42
CA ASN A 151 -39.94 -17.53 -0.98
C ASN A 151 -38.78 -16.60 -0.58
N THR A 152 -38.11 -15.96 -1.53
CA THR A 152 -37.01 -15.03 -1.25
C THR A 152 -37.53 -13.62 -1.05
N GLN A 153 -36.83 -12.85 -0.22
CA GLN A 153 -37.10 -11.45 0.05
C GLN A 153 -35.80 -10.67 0.02
N GLU A 154 -35.90 -9.36 -0.16
CA GLU A 154 -34.73 -8.49 -0.08
C GLU A 154 -34.11 -8.59 1.31
N ASN A 155 -32.79 -8.74 1.36
CA ASN A 155 -32.04 -8.88 2.60
C ASN A 155 -30.95 -7.81 2.67
N LEU A 156 -30.91 -7.10 3.80
CA LEU A 156 -29.91 -6.09 4.07
C LEU A 156 -28.87 -6.66 5.02
N ILE A 157 -27.65 -6.84 4.51
CA ILE A 157 -26.52 -7.38 5.26
C ILE A 157 -25.64 -6.21 5.67
N GLN A 158 -25.42 -6.06 6.97
CA GLN A 158 -24.46 -5.09 7.49
C GLN A 158 -23.04 -5.66 7.36
N GLN A 159 -22.14 -4.85 6.81
CA GLN A 159 -20.72 -5.14 6.67
C GLN A 159 -19.95 -4.14 7.50
N ALA A 160 -19.21 -4.64 8.50
CA ALA A 160 -18.38 -3.80 9.36
C ALA A 160 -17.32 -3.05 8.52
N GLY A 161 -17.03 -1.80 8.92
CA GLY A 161 -15.87 -1.08 8.39
C GLY A 161 -14.56 -1.78 8.75
N GLN A 162 -13.48 -1.42 8.06
CA GLN A 162 -12.14 -1.96 8.30
C GLN A 162 -12.00 -3.48 8.13
N VAL A 163 -12.90 -4.14 7.39
CA VAL A 163 -12.87 -5.59 7.15
C VAL A 163 -12.99 -5.89 5.66
N TRP A 164 -12.17 -6.82 5.16
CA TRP A 164 -12.36 -7.38 3.82
C TRP A 164 -13.36 -8.54 3.82
N PHE A 165 -14.47 -8.33 3.14
CA PHE A 165 -15.46 -9.33 2.71
C PHE A 165 -15.16 -9.83 1.29
N PRO A 166 -15.75 -10.96 0.84
CA PRO A 166 -15.53 -11.50 -0.51
C PRO A 166 -15.67 -10.45 -1.62
N ASP A 167 -16.72 -9.64 -1.57
CA ASP A 167 -17.00 -8.60 -2.56
C ASP A 167 -15.97 -7.45 -2.51
N SER A 168 -15.58 -7.00 -1.33
CA SER A 168 -14.58 -5.94 -1.18
C SER A 168 -13.16 -6.38 -1.53
N ALA A 169 -12.81 -7.64 -1.25
CA ALA A 169 -11.56 -8.23 -1.71
C ALA A 169 -11.54 -8.35 -3.24
N HIS A 170 -12.66 -8.80 -3.83
CA HIS A 170 -12.82 -8.85 -5.28
C HIS A 170 -12.74 -7.46 -5.92
N LYS A 171 -13.44 -6.46 -5.38
CA LYS A 171 -13.39 -5.07 -5.83
C LYS A 171 -11.97 -4.51 -5.78
N THR A 172 -11.24 -4.79 -4.69
CA THR A 172 -9.85 -4.38 -4.52
C THR A 172 -8.96 -4.99 -5.61
N ALA A 173 -9.05 -6.31 -5.82
CA ALA A 173 -8.28 -7.01 -6.85
C ALA A 173 -8.60 -6.50 -8.27
N THR A 174 -9.87 -6.28 -8.58
CA THR A 174 -10.32 -5.72 -9.87
C THR A 174 -9.75 -4.32 -10.08
N ALA A 175 -9.84 -3.43 -9.07
CA ALA A 175 -9.28 -2.08 -9.18
C ALA A 175 -7.76 -2.10 -9.41
N ILE A 176 -7.02 -2.96 -8.69
CA ILE A 176 -5.57 -3.13 -8.90
C ILE A 176 -5.28 -3.56 -10.34
N LYS A 177 -6.01 -4.53 -10.87
CA LYS A 177 -5.83 -5.00 -12.25
C LYS A 177 -6.15 -3.90 -13.28
N ASP A 178 -7.21 -3.13 -13.06
CA ASP A 178 -7.61 -2.02 -13.93
C ASP A 178 -6.56 -0.91 -13.93
N PHE A 179 -6.08 -0.47 -12.75
CA PHE A 179 -5.06 0.57 -12.64
C PHE A 179 -3.71 0.15 -13.25
N LYS A 180 -3.35 -1.15 -13.14
CA LYS A 180 -2.21 -1.72 -13.87
C LYS A 180 -2.41 -1.57 -15.38
N GLY A 181 -3.60 -1.92 -15.89
CA GLY A 181 -3.93 -1.81 -17.31
C GLY A 181 -3.84 -0.38 -17.85
N GLU A 182 -4.04 0.60 -16.98
CA GLU A 182 -3.95 2.03 -17.27
C GLU A 182 -2.55 2.63 -17.04
N ASP A 183 -1.58 1.80 -16.66
CA ASP A 183 -0.23 2.22 -16.30
C ASP A 183 -0.18 3.32 -15.22
N LEU A 184 -1.12 3.29 -14.26
CA LEU A 184 -1.18 4.26 -13.16
C LEU A 184 -0.35 3.81 -11.94
N PRO A 185 0.29 4.75 -11.22
CA PRO A 185 0.74 4.51 -9.84
C PRO A 185 -0.45 4.21 -8.93
N LEU A 186 -0.22 3.46 -7.86
CA LEU A 186 -1.27 3.05 -6.93
C LEU A 186 -0.99 3.57 -5.51
N PHE A 187 -2.01 4.14 -4.87
CA PHE A 187 -2.01 4.42 -3.44
C PHE A 187 -3.05 3.55 -2.73
N ILE A 188 -2.63 2.84 -1.70
CA ILE A 188 -3.49 2.05 -0.82
C ILE A 188 -3.45 2.71 0.56
N PHE A 189 -4.52 3.39 0.94
CA PHE A 189 -4.71 3.91 2.29
C PHE A 189 -5.28 2.80 3.17
N ALA A 190 -4.37 2.05 3.79
CA ALA A 190 -4.65 0.80 4.45
C ALA A 190 -5.20 1.00 5.87
N ASN A 191 -6.42 0.51 6.09
CA ASN A 191 -7.07 0.53 7.40
C ASN A 191 -7.93 -0.72 7.62
N TRP A 192 -7.32 -1.90 7.56
CA TRP A 192 -8.00 -3.19 7.72
C TRP A 192 -7.54 -3.97 8.94
N ARG A 193 -8.51 -4.41 9.75
CA ARG A 193 -8.33 -5.34 10.87
C ARG A 193 -8.16 -6.79 10.43
N GLY A 194 -8.47 -7.09 9.17
CA GLY A 194 -8.33 -8.43 8.60
C GLY A 194 -9.39 -8.73 7.56
N PHE A 195 -9.45 -10.01 7.18
CA PHE A 195 -10.53 -10.57 6.38
C PHE A 195 -11.66 -11.06 7.29
N SER A 196 -12.89 -11.06 6.78
CA SER A 196 -14.01 -11.69 7.48
C SER A 196 -13.77 -13.20 7.60
N GLY A 197 -13.66 -13.67 8.84
CA GLY A 197 -13.48 -15.09 9.16
C GLY A 197 -14.79 -15.84 9.43
N GLY A 198 -15.95 -15.21 9.19
CA GLY A 198 -17.26 -15.83 9.40
C GLY A 198 -17.48 -17.01 8.45
N GLN A 199 -18.18 -18.06 8.93
CA GLN A 199 -18.43 -19.28 8.14
C GLN A 199 -19.05 -18.98 6.77
N ARG A 200 -19.97 -18.01 6.71
CA ARG A 200 -20.59 -17.58 5.46
C ARG A 200 -19.59 -16.98 4.49
N ASP A 201 -18.77 -16.02 4.92
CA ASP A 201 -17.81 -15.35 4.03
C ASP A 201 -16.68 -16.30 3.58
N MET A 202 -16.33 -17.26 4.44
CA MET A 202 -15.42 -18.36 4.07
C MET A 202 -16.02 -19.27 2.99
N PHE A 203 -17.31 -19.58 3.10
CA PHE A 203 -18.06 -20.33 2.09
C PHE A 203 -18.20 -19.52 0.79
N ASP A 204 -18.43 -18.22 0.89
CA ASP A 204 -18.48 -17.25 -0.21
C ASP A 204 -17.05 -16.88 -0.73
N GLU A 205 -16.07 -17.75 -0.47
CA GLU A 205 -14.77 -17.79 -1.12
C GLU A 205 -13.86 -16.58 -0.85
N VAL A 206 -13.98 -15.92 0.31
CA VAL A 206 -13.15 -14.76 0.69
C VAL A 206 -11.65 -15.00 0.48
N LEU A 207 -11.16 -16.23 0.73
CA LEU A 207 -9.76 -16.59 0.55
C LEU A 207 -9.31 -16.55 -0.92
N LYS A 208 -10.18 -16.93 -1.87
CA LYS A 208 -9.85 -16.86 -3.30
C LYS A 208 -9.69 -15.40 -3.73
N PHE A 209 -10.57 -14.52 -3.26
CA PHE A 209 -10.48 -13.09 -3.57
C PHE A 209 -9.32 -12.40 -2.84
N GLY A 210 -8.96 -12.86 -1.64
CA GLY A 210 -7.73 -12.44 -0.96
C GLY A 210 -6.47 -12.77 -1.77
N ALA A 211 -6.40 -13.98 -2.33
CA ALA A 211 -5.30 -14.38 -3.22
C ALA A 211 -5.26 -13.53 -4.51
N ALA A 212 -6.41 -13.15 -5.07
CA ALA A 212 -6.47 -12.31 -6.25
C ALA A 212 -5.87 -10.90 -6.04
N ILE A 213 -5.88 -10.37 -4.81
CA ILE A 213 -5.18 -9.11 -4.47
C ILE A 213 -3.68 -9.31 -4.65
N VAL A 214 -3.12 -10.41 -4.11
CA VAL A 214 -1.71 -10.76 -4.24
C VAL A 214 -1.34 -10.93 -5.70
N ASP A 215 -2.13 -11.68 -6.48
CA ASP A 215 -1.91 -11.86 -7.92
C ASP A 215 -1.87 -10.53 -8.68
N GLY A 216 -2.76 -9.59 -8.32
CA GLY A 216 -2.78 -8.24 -8.89
C GLY A 216 -1.49 -7.47 -8.59
N LEU A 217 -1.03 -7.51 -7.34
CA LEU A 217 0.15 -6.76 -6.88
C LEU A 217 1.47 -7.35 -7.38
N VAL A 218 1.62 -8.68 -7.42
CA VAL A 218 2.78 -9.37 -8.03
C VAL A 218 2.98 -8.92 -9.48
N ASN A 219 1.88 -8.74 -10.20
CA ASN A 219 1.90 -8.37 -11.61
C ASN A 219 1.96 -6.86 -11.84
N TYR A 220 1.93 -6.03 -10.81
CA TYR A 220 1.90 -4.57 -10.95
C TYR A 220 3.25 -4.03 -11.45
N GLU A 221 3.25 -3.07 -12.38
CA GLU A 221 4.48 -2.59 -13.07
C GLU A 221 4.85 -1.13 -12.70
N GLN A 222 3.96 -0.41 -12.03
CA GLN A 222 4.11 1.00 -11.62
C GLN A 222 4.32 1.12 -10.11
N PRO A 223 4.82 2.25 -9.57
CA PRO A 223 5.02 2.40 -8.14
C PRO A 223 3.72 2.19 -7.35
N VAL A 224 3.80 1.40 -6.27
CA VAL A 224 2.68 1.14 -5.35
C VAL A 224 3.06 1.62 -3.96
N PHE A 225 2.26 2.51 -3.40
CA PHE A 225 2.43 3.05 -2.06
C PHE A 225 1.33 2.53 -1.15
N VAL A 226 1.70 1.75 -0.13
CA VAL A 226 0.82 1.37 0.96
C VAL A 226 1.08 2.32 2.13
N TYR A 227 0.06 3.03 2.58
CA TYR A 227 0.18 3.97 3.69
C TYR A 227 -0.89 3.69 4.73
N ILE A 228 -0.50 3.54 5.99
CA ILE A 228 -1.40 3.41 7.15
C ILE A 228 -1.68 4.82 7.69
N PRO A 229 -2.90 5.38 7.51
CA PRO A 229 -3.22 6.75 7.95
C PRO A 229 -3.28 6.92 9.48
N PRO A 230 -3.48 8.16 9.99
CA PRO A 230 -3.69 8.41 11.41
C PRO A 230 -4.81 7.55 11.99
N PHE A 231 -4.53 6.93 13.13
CA PHE A 231 -5.46 6.03 13.85
C PHE A 231 -5.95 4.82 13.06
N ALA A 232 -5.41 4.57 11.87
CA ALA A 232 -5.69 3.38 11.10
C ALA A 232 -4.88 2.19 11.62
N GLU A 233 -5.37 1.00 11.31
CA GLU A 233 -4.68 -0.23 11.66
C GLU A 233 -4.61 -1.22 10.50
N LEU A 234 -3.49 -1.92 10.39
CA LEU A 234 -3.28 -2.99 9.42
C LEU A 234 -2.92 -4.28 10.15
N ARG A 235 -3.80 -5.26 10.13
CA ARG A 235 -3.69 -6.45 11.00
C ARG A 235 -3.72 -7.77 10.24
N GLY A 236 -3.01 -8.75 10.78
CA GLY A 236 -3.14 -10.18 10.42
C GLY A 236 -3.05 -10.43 8.91
N GLY A 237 -4.06 -11.15 8.39
CA GLY A 237 -4.12 -11.49 6.97
C GLY A 237 -4.19 -10.28 6.04
N ALA A 238 -4.72 -9.13 6.51
CA ALA A 238 -4.78 -7.94 5.68
C ALA A 238 -3.37 -7.38 5.41
N TRP A 239 -2.46 -7.42 6.39
CA TRP A 239 -1.06 -7.07 6.16
C TRP A 239 -0.42 -8.00 5.11
N ALA A 240 -0.64 -9.30 5.26
CA ALA A 240 0.00 -10.33 4.43
C ALA A 240 -0.26 -10.16 2.93
N VAL A 241 -1.41 -9.61 2.53
CA VAL A 241 -1.78 -9.44 1.11
C VAL A 241 -1.37 -8.10 0.50
N VAL A 242 -0.86 -7.15 1.29
CA VAL A 242 -0.34 -5.85 0.81
C VAL A 242 1.11 -5.58 1.27
N ASP A 243 1.80 -6.61 1.75
CA ASP A 243 3.18 -6.49 2.19
C ASP A 243 4.12 -6.15 1.02
N PRO A 244 5.09 -5.23 1.20
CA PRO A 244 5.97 -4.82 0.11
C PRO A 244 6.84 -5.95 -0.46
N THR A 245 7.04 -7.05 0.29
CA THR A 245 7.78 -8.23 -0.20
C THR A 245 7.06 -8.99 -1.31
N ILE A 246 5.77 -8.73 -1.53
CA ILE A 246 5.00 -9.30 -2.65
C ILE A 246 5.59 -8.89 -4.01
N ASN A 247 6.06 -7.65 -4.11
CA ASN A 247 6.66 -7.11 -5.34
C ASN A 247 7.80 -6.15 -5.00
N GLU A 248 8.94 -6.75 -4.63
CA GLU A 248 10.13 -6.03 -4.19
C GLU A 248 10.68 -5.07 -5.25
N GLY A 249 10.96 -3.84 -4.82
CA GLY A 249 11.42 -2.77 -5.69
C GLY A 249 10.30 -2.09 -6.49
N ILE A 250 9.04 -2.52 -6.33
CA ILE A 250 7.85 -1.85 -6.85
C ILE A 250 6.96 -1.28 -5.74
N MET A 251 6.76 -2.07 -4.67
CA MET A 251 5.93 -1.70 -3.53
C MET A 251 6.73 -1.05 -2.41
N GLU A 252 6.17 0.01 -1.82
CA GLU A 252 6.69 0.65 -0.61
C GLU A 252 5.59 0.81 0.43
N MET A 253 5.92 0.54 1.69
CA MET A 253 4.98 0.69 2.81
C MET A 253 5.44 1.76 3.80
N TYR A 254 4.49 2.55 4.27
CA TYR A 254 4.66 3.68 5.19
C TYR A 254 3.55 3.68 6.24
N ALA A 255 3.79 4.33 7.38
CA ALA A 255 2.77 4.46 8.42
C ALA A 255 2.80 5.84 9.07
N ASP A 256 1.64 6.36 9.46
CA ASP A 256 1.53 7.52 10.33
C ASP A 256 2.01 7.19 11.76
N PRO A 257 2.59 8.15 12.52
CA PRO A 257 2.94 7.94 13.93
C PRO A 257 1.80 7.39 14.81
N ALA A 258 0.54 7.75 14.51
CA ALA A 258 -0.64 7.27 15.22
C ALA A 258 -1.20 5.94 14.66
N GLY A 259 -0.65 5.42 13.55
CA GLY A 259 -1.05 4.14 12.99
C GLY A 259 -0.71 2.95 13.89
N ARG A 260 -1.33 1.80 13.62
CA ARG A 260 -1.05 0.53 14.31
C ARG A 260 -0.93 -0.64 13.34
N GLY A 261 -0.20 -1.67 13.75
CA GLY A 261 -0.05 -2.84 12.90
C GLY A 261 0.62 -4.01 13.62
N GLY A 262 0.10 -5.19 13.37
CA GLY A 262 0.50 -6.40 14.08
C GLY A 262 -0.32 -7.61 13.63
N VAL A 263 -0.03 -8.77 14.20
CA VAL A 263 -0.69 -10.02 13.78
C VAL A 263 -2.14 -10.08 14.25
N LEU A 264 -2.39 -9.65 15.50
CA LEU A 264 -3.71 -9.63 16.13
C LEU A 264 -3.95 -8.24 16.73
N GLU A 265 -5.20 -7.96 17.07
CA GLU A 265 -5.51 -6.82 17.93
C GLU A 265 -4.96 -7.05 19.34
N PRO A 266 -4.60 -5.97 20.07
CA PRO A 266 -4.05 -6.07 21.42
C PRO A 266 -4.92 -6.91 22.38
N ALA A 267 -6.25 -6.75 22.30
CA ALA A 267 -7.21 -7.53 23.08
C ALA A 267 -7.11 -9.04 22.78
N GLY A 268 -7.07 -9.43 21.50
CA GLY A 268 -6.91 -10.82 21.10
C GLY A 268 -5.53 -11.39 21.46
N LEU A 269 -4.48 -10.57 21.44
CA LEU A 269 -3.13 -11.01 21.81
C LEU A 269 -3.04 -11.37 23.30
N ILE A 270 -3.63 -10.57 24.19
CA ILE A 270 -3.57 -10.83 25.63
C ILE A 270 -4.37 -12.08 26.02
N GLU A 271 -5.48 -12.37 25.33
CA GLU A 271 -6.26 -13.58 25.56
C GLU A 271 -5.46 -14.86 25.28
N ILE A 272 -4.46 -14.78 24.40
CA ILE A 272 -3.58 -15.91 24.06
C ILE A 272 -2.32 -15.91 24.94
N LYS A 273 -1.61 -14.78 25.01
CA LYS A 273 -0.26 -14.70 25.58
C LYS A 273 -0.20 -14.19 27.02
N TYR A 274 -1.17 -13.39 27.46
CA TYR A 274 -1.18 -12.75 28.77
C TYR A 274 -2.47 -13.05 29.54
N ARG A 275 -2.74 -14.36 29.71
CA ARG A 275 -3.96 -14.89 30.31
C ARG A 275 -4.02 -14.59 31.81
N LYS A 276 -5.16 -14.94 32.45
CA LYS A 276 -5.40 -14.71 33.89
C LYS A 276 -4.19 -15.05 34.78
N LYS A 277 -3.50 -16.16 34.51
CA LYS A 277 -2.29 -16.55 35.26
C LYS A 277 -1.21 -15.47 35.22
N GLN A 278 -0.84 -14.96 34.05
CA GLN A 278 0.17 -13.92 33.89
C GLN A 278 -0.27 -12.59 34.50
N LEU A 279 -1.55 -12.26 34.41
CA LEU A 279 -2.12 -11.08 35.07
C LEU A 279 -1.97 -11.17 36.59
N LEU A 280 -2.28 -12.31 37.19
CA LEU A 280 -2.09 -12.54 38.63
C LEU A 280 -0.60 -12.46 39.01
N GLU A 281 0.30 -13.08 38.24
CA GLU A 281 1.75 -12.96 38.48
C GLU A 281 2.22 -11.49 38.44
N ALA A 282 1.66 -10.67 37.55
CA ALA A 282 1.95 -9.24 37.51
C ALA A 282 1.41 -8.48 38.73
N MET A 283 0.20 -8.80 39.18
CA MET A 283 -0.39 -8.23 40.40
C MET A 283 0.46 -8.53 41.62
N HIS A 284 0.88 -9.78 41.79
CA HIS A 284 1.75 -10.21 42.89
C HIS A 284 3.16 -9.59 42.84
N ARG A 285 3.58 -9.07 41.69
CA ARG A 285 4.86 -8.37 41.51
C ARG A 285 4.77 -6.86 41.70
N LEU A 286 3.62 -6.25 41.41
CA LEU A 286 3.49 -4.79 41.28
C LEU A 286 2.52 -4.13 42.27
N ASP A 287 1.54 -4.86 42.84
CA ASP A 287 0.60 -4.28 43.81
C ASP A 287 1.12 -4.43 45.24
N ASP A 288 1.42 -3.29 45.88
CA ASP A 288 1.98 -3.24 47.24
C ASP A 288 1.12 -3.97 48.29
N LYS A 289 -0.22 -3.94 48.14
CA LYS A 289 -1.13 -4.60 49.09
C LYS A 289 -1.05 -6.12 48.96
N ILE A 290 -1.07 -6.66 47.75
CA ILE A 290 -0.88 -8.09 47.51
C ILE A 290 0.50 -8.52 47.98
N ILE A 291 1.56 -7.75 47.69
CA ILE A 291 2.93 -8.05 48.16
C ILE A 291 2.97 -8.12 49.68
N HIS A 292 2.40 -7.14 50.39
CA HIS A 292 2.37 -7.11 51.85
C HIS A 292 1.55 -8.29 52.43
N LEU A 293 0.39 -8.61 51.85
CA LEU A 293 -0.43 -9.75 52.27
C LEU A 293 0.27 -11.09 52.03
N THR A 294 0.96 -11.25 50.90
CA THR A 294 1.75 -12.44 50.57
C THR A 294 2.96 -12.59 51.50
N GLN A 295 3.66 -11.50 51.80
CA GLN A 295 4.76 -11.49 52.78
C GLN A 295 4.26 -11.88 54.18
N ARG A 296 3.13 -11.29 54.62
CA ARG A 296 2.49 -11.66 55.88
C ARG A 296 2.12 -13.13 55.90
N LEU A 297 1.53 -13.66 54.82
CA LEU A 297 1.20 -15.08 54.68
C LEU A 297 2.42 -16.01 54.80
N THR A 298 3.57 -15.60 54.25
CA THR A 298 4.83 -16.36 54.34
C THR A 298 5.50 -16.27 55.71
N GLY A 299 5.29 -15.18 56.46
CA GLY A 299 5.87 -14.95 57.78
C GLY A 299 5.11 -15.55 58.96
N LEU A 300 3.91 -16.10 58.75
CA LEU A 300 3.08 -16.70 59.80
C LEU A 300 3.65 -18.04 60.30
N SER A 301 3.52 -18.27 61.62
CA SER A 301 3.79 -19.56 62.26
C SER A 301 2.75 -20.62 61.89
N ALA A 302 3.00 -21.90 62.21
CA ALA A 302 2.11 -23.00 61.83
C ALA A 302 0.70 -22.89 62.44
N GLU A 303 0.59 -22.38 63.66
CA GLU A 303 -0.69 -22.18 64.37
C GLU A 303 -1.48 -20.98 63.80
N GLU A 304 -0.80 -19.90 63.42
CA GLU A 304 -1.45 -18.72 62.84
C GLU A 304 -1.89 -18.92 61.38
N LYS A 305 -1.24 -19.84 60.66
CA LYS A 305 -1.72 -20.27 59.32
C LYS A 305 -3.09 -20.94 59.40
N GLU A 306 -3.39 -21.64 60.48
CA GLU A 306 -4.65 -22.35 60.68
C GLU A 306 -5.80 -21.38 61.01
N THR A 307 -5.52 -20.24 61.66
CA THR A 307 -6.53 -19.23 62.06
C THR A 307 -6.60 -18.01 61.13
N GLU A 308 -5.47 -17.35 60.81
CA GLU A 308 -5.42 -16.12 59.98
C GLU A 308 -5.12 -16.39 58.51
N GLY A 309 -4.44 -17.50 58.18
CA GLY A 309 -4.03 -17.81 56.80
C GLY A 309 -5.19 -17.86 55.80
N ALA A 310 -6.33 -18.44 56.21
CA ALA A 310 -7.53 -18.52 55.39
C ALA A 310 -8.22 -17.16 55.17
N GLN A 311 -8.04 -16.20 56.09
CA GLN A 311 -8.56 -14.84 55.94
C GLN A 311 -7.67 -14.04 54.99
N ILE A 312 -6.34 -14.12 55.16
CA ILE A 312 -5.37 -13.43 54.29
C ILE A 312 -5.48 -13.93 52.84
N GLN A 313 -5.67 -15.24 52.62
CA GLN A 313 -5.94 -15.76 51.27
C GLN A 313 -7.25 -15.24 50.67
N ARG A 314 -8.30 -15.06 51.48
CA ARG A 314 -9.56 -14.44 51.03
C ARG A 314 -9.35 -12.96 50.66
N ASP A 315 -8.58 -12.23 51.44
CA ASP A 315 -8.29 -10.81 51.20
C ASP A 315 -7.42 -10.62 49.94
N ILE A 316 -6.43 -11.50 49.72
CA ILE A 316 -5.65 -11.54 48.47
C ILE A 316 -6.58 -11.77 47.28
N LYS A 317 -7.44 -12.80 47.34
CA LYS A 317 -8.36 -13.12 46.25
C LYS A 317 -9.35 -11.98 45.96
N ALA A 318 -9.90 -11.34 47.01
CA ALA A 318 -10.77 -10.18 46.85
C ALA A 318 -10.06 -9.00 46.17
N ARG A 319 -8.78 -8.77 46.50
CA ARG A 319 -7.96 -7.75 45.85
C ARG A 319 -7.62 -8.10 44.40
N GLU A 320 -7.30 -9.36 44.11
CA GLU A 320 -7.08 -9.87 42.74
C GLU A 320 -8.30 -9.64 41.86
N ASP A 321 -9.49 -10.06 42.32
CA ASP A 321 -10.73 -9.92 41.57
C ASP A 321 -11.10 -8.44 41.34
N ALA A 322 -10.82 -7.56 42.30
CA ALA A 322 -11.02 -6.12 42.14
C ALA A 322 -10.04 -5.46 41.15
N LEU A 323 -8.80 -5.95 41.09
CA LEU A 323 -7.75 -5.42 40.20
C LEU A 323 -7.80 -6.01 38.80
N LEU A 324 -8.50 -7.13 38.59
CA LEU A 324 -8.49 -7.83 37.31
C LEU A 324 -8.89 -6.94 36.11
N PRO A 325 -9.95 -6.13 36.15
CA PRO A 325 -10.32 -5.29 35.02
C PRO A 325 -9.27 -4.25 34.64
N ILE A 326 -8.60 -3.63 35.63
CA ILE A 326 -7.57 -2.62 35.37
C ILE A 326 -6.28 -3.27 34.84
N TYR A 327 -5.89 -4.43 35.36
CA TYR A 327 -4.73 -5.16 34.84
C TYR A 327 -4.94 -5.70 33.43
N VAL A 328 -6.19 -6.03 33.06
CA VAL A 328 -6.54 -6.34 31.67
C VAL A 328 -6.25 -5.12 30.78
N GLN A 329 -6.70 -3.92 31.17
CA GLN A 329 -6.40 -2.68 30.42
C GLN A 329 -4.91 -2.40 30.31
N VAL A 330 -4.15 -2.56 31.41
CA VAL A 330 -2.68 -2.40 31.40
C VAL A 330 -2.03 -3.41 30.47
N ALA A 331 -2.47 -4.67 30.47
CA ALA A 331 -1.96 -5.70 29.57
C ALA A 331 -2.32 -5.39 28.10
N THR A 332 -3.52 -4.85 27.83
CA THR A 332 -3.92 -4.40 26.49
C THR A 332 -3.03 -3.26 26.00
N GLU A 333 -2.76 -2.26 26.83
CA GLU A 333 -1.85 -1.16 26.48
C GLU A 333 -0.42 -1.66 26.27
N PHE A 334 0.06 -2.56 27.14
CA PHE A 334 1.35 -3.21 26.98
C PHE A 334 1.45 -3.97 25.65
N ALA A 335 0.38 -4.65 25.23
CA ALA A 335 0.30 -5.27 23.91
C ALA A 335 0.31 -4.23 22.79
N ASP A 336 -0.45 -3.14 22.89
CA ASP A 336 -0.50 -2.07 21.87
C ASP A 336 0.86 -1.40 21.64
N LEU A 337 1.70 -1.27 22.67
CA LEU A 337 3.08 -0.76 22.52
C LEU A 337 3.93 -1.58 21.53
N HIS A 338 3.61 -2.88 21.34
CA HIS A 338 4.26 -3.73 20.35
C HIS A 338 3.78 -3.48 18.92
N ASP A 339 2.67 -2.76 18.74
CA ASP A 339 2.05 -2.56 17.43
C ASP A 339 2.32 -1.16 16.86
N THR A 340 3.27 -0.44 17.47
CA THR A 340 3.62 0.93 17.09
C THR A 340 4.47 1.00 15.81
N PRO A 341 4.35 2.08 15.02
CA PRO A 341 5.15 2.30 13.81
C PRO A 341 6.66 2.30 14.08
N GLY A 342 7.09 2.72 15.28
CA GLY A 342 8.48 2.65 15.72
C GLY A 342 9.04 1.24 15.65
N ARG A 343 8.27 0.24 16.11
CA ARG A 343 8.66 -1.18 16.00
C ARG A 343 8.64 -1.67 14.56
N MET A 344 7.65 -1.26 13.77
CA MET A 344 7.57 -1.62 12.34
C MET A 344 8.81 -1.16 11.58
N LYS A 345 9.24 0.10 11.81
CA LYS A 345 10.46 0.67 11.21
C LYS A 345 11.71 -0.05 11.71
N ALA A 346 11.80 -0.33 13.01
CA ALA A 346 12.93 -1.06 13.60
C ALA A 346 13.05 -2.51 13.09
N LYS A 347 11.95 -3.10 12.62
CA LYS A 347 11.91 -4.43 11.98
C LYS A 347 11.92 -4.38 10.46
N SER A 348 12.11 -3.19 9.87
CA SER A 348 12.15 -2.98 8.42
C SER A 348 10.88 -3.43 7.68
N CYS A 349 9.73 -3.45 8.37
CA CYS A 349 8.43 -3.77 7.74
C CYS A 349 7.87 -2.58 6.96
N ILE A 350 8.22 -1.35 7.38
CA ILE A 350 7.91 -0.10 6.68
C ILE A 350 9.19 0.66 6.39
N ARG A 351 9.19 1.46 5.33
CA ARG A 351 10.33 2.28 4.91
C ARG A 351 10.53 3.47 5.83
N GLU A 352 9.44 4.20 6.11
CA GLU A 352 9.47 5.39 6.95
C GLU A 352 8.15 5.63 7.68
N ILE A 353 8.24 6.37 8.79
CA ILE A 353 7.09 6.89 9.52
C ILE A 353 6.84 8.30 8.99
N VAL A 354 5.67 8.53 8.40
CA VAL A 354 5.33 9.76 7.69
C VAL A 354 4.09 10.37 8.33
N GLU A 355 4.26 11.52 8.96
CA GLU A 355 3.16 12.29 9.56
C GLU A 355 2.16 12.74 8.49
N TRP A 356 0.88 12.47 8.71
CA TRP A 356 -0.19 12.77 7.77
C TRP A 356 -0.23 14.22 7.29
N LYS A 357 0.00 15.16 8.20
CA LYS A 357 0.06 16.60 7.90
C LYS A 357 1.04 16.90 6.77
N ASN A 358 2.17 16.19 6.71
CA ASN A 358 3.23 16.36 5.73
C ASN A 358 3.20 15.30 4.61
N ALA A 359 2.28 14.33 4.68
CA ALA A 359 2.23 13.19 3.78
C ALA A 359 2.06 13.61 2.32
N ARG A 360 1.23 14.61 2.01
CA ARG A 360 1.06 15.13 0.64
C ARG A 360 2.38 15.56 0.01
N THR A 361 3.14 16.41 0.70
CA THR A 361 4.44 16.89 0.24
C THR A 361 5.42 15.74 0.06
N PHE A 362 5.52 14.86 1.06
CA PHE A 362 6.40 13.70 1.03
C PHE A 362 6.10 12.80 -0.17
N PHE A 363 4.84 12.36 -0.31
CA PHE A 363 4.44 11.43 -1.36
C PHE A 363 4.49 12.05 -2.75
N TYR A 364 4.31 13.37 -2.90
CA TYR A 364 4.52 14.03 -4.20
C TYR A 364 5.96 13.87 -4.68
N TRP A 365 6.93 14.21 -3.83
CA TRP A 365 8.35 14.12 -4.18
C TRP A 365 8.79 12.67 -4.35
N ARG A 366 8.31 11.77 -3.47
CA ARG A 366 8.60 10.34 -3.57
C ARG A 366 8.05 9.72 -4.85
N LEU A 367 6.79 9.99 -5.19
CA LEU A 367 6.14 9.52 -6.41
C LEU A 367 6.88 10.03 -7.65
N LYS A 368 7.20 11.33 -7.68
CA LYS A 368 7.92 11.93 -8.81
C LYS A 368 9.29 11.30 -9.03
N ARG A 369 10.03 11.05 -7.94
CA ARG A 369 11.30 10.33 -7.98
C ARG A 369 11.12 8.91 -8.49
N GLN A 370 10.18 8.16 -7.92
CA GLN A 370 9.94 6.76 -8.29
C GLN A 370 9.55 6.62 -9.77
N LEU A 371 8.74 7.54 -10.29
CA LEU A 371 8.42 7.58 -11.73
C LEU A 371 9.68 7.75 -12.60
N ALA A 372 10.58 8.67 -12.22
CA ALA A 372 11.83 8.88 -12.95
C ALA A 372 12.79 7.68 -12.82
N GLU A 373 12.93 7.12 -11.61
CA GLU A 373 13.74 5.92 -11.37
C GLU A 373 13.20 4.71 -12.13
N PHE A 374 11.89 4.52 -12.20
CA PHE A 374 11.28 3.37 -12.89
C PHE A 374 11.53 3.42 -14.39
N GLN A 375 11.43 4.60 -15.00
CA GLN A 375 11.78 4.79 -16.41
C GLN A 375 13.22 4.37 -16.66
N LEU A 376 14.16 4.88 -15.84
CA LEU A 376 15.57 4.56 -15.96
C LEU A 376 15.87 3.08 -15.69
N ARG A 377 15.26 2.48 -14.67
CA ARG A 377 15.42 1.05 -14.36
C ARG A 377 14.93 0.16 -15.50
N ARG A 378 13.83 0.53 -16.15
CA ARG A 378 13.34 -0.18 -17.34
C ARG A 378 14.34 -0.11 -18.49
N GLU A 379 14.97 1.03 -18.71
CA GLU A 379 16.05 1.18 -19.71
C GLU A 379 17.30 0.34 -19.37
N VAL A 380 17.69 0.30 -18.09
CA VAL A 380 18.81 -0.53 -17.61
C VAL A 380 18.52 -2.02 -17.82
N VAL A 381 17.33 -2.48 -17.43
CA VAL A 381 16.92 -3.88 -17.63
C VAL A 381 16.90 -4.24 -19.12
N ALA A 382 16.38 -3.35 -19.97
CA ALA A 382 16.35 -3.57 -21.42
C ALA A 382 17.75 -3.57 -22.07
N SER A 383 18.72 -2.89 -21.46
CA SER A 383 20.08 -2.73 -22.00
C SER A 383 21.08 -3.75 -21.42
N SER A 384 20.69 -4.58 -20.46
CA SER A 384 21.58 -5.49 -19.74
C SER A 384 21.56 -6.92 -20.31
N SER A 385 22.71 -7.59 -20.21
CA SER A 385 22.94 -8.97 -20.68
C SER A 385 22.44 -10.07 -19.78
N LYS A 386 22.45 -9.82 -18.48
CA LYS A 386 21.93 -10.73 -17.48
C LYS A 386 20.45 -10.40 -17.35
N ASN A 387 19.60 -11.41 -17.09
CA ASN A 387 18.22 -11.21 -16.62
C ASN A 387 18.27 -10.54 -15.24
N ILE A 388 18.67 -9.27 -15.20
CA ILE A 388 18.77 -8.46 -13.99
C ILE A 388 17.34 -8.21 -13.55
N SER A 389 17.04 -8.58 -12.31
CA SER A 389 15.73 -8.30 -11.73
C SER A 389 15.52 -6.80 -11.63
N PHE A 390 14.26 -6.35 -11.67
CA PHE A 390 13.94 -4.94 -11.52
C PHE A 390 14.53 -4.35 -10.22
N ALA A 391 14.53 -5.12 -9.12
CA ALA A 391 15.18 -4.77 -7.86
C ALA A 391 16.71 -4.58 -7.99
N ALA A 392 17.39 -5.47 -8.71
CA ALA A 392 18.84 -5.35 -8.93
C ALA A 392 19.21 -4.12 -9.80
N ALA A 393 18.32 -3.69 -10.70
CA ALA A 393 18.53 -2.45 -11.47
C ALA A 393 18.65 -1.22 -10.57
N GLU A 394 17.97 -1.17 -9.42
CA GLU A 394 18.10 -0.07 -8.46
C GLU A 394 19.54 0.06 -7.91
N GLN A 395 20.24 -1.05 -7.72
CA GLN A 395 21.61 -1.04 -7.22
C GLN A 395 22.59 -0.38 -8.21
N HIS A 396 22.34 -0.52 -9.52
CA HIS A 396 23.12 0.20 -10.54
C HIS A 396 22.90 1.71 -10.43
N LEU A 397 21.64 2.15 -10.29
CA LEU A 397 21.32 3.57 -10.10
C LEU A 397 21.97 4.12 -8.84
N LYS A 398 21.91 3.38 -7.73
CA LYS A 398 22.54 3.77 -6.46
C LYS A 398 24.06 3.89 -6.58
N THR A 399 24.69 2.99 -7.32
CA THR A 399 26.14 3.05 -7.61
C THR A 399 26.47 4.30 -8.43
N TRP A 400 25.71 4.57 -9.49
CA TRP A 400 25.89 5.76 -10.33
C TRP A 400 25.66 7.08 -9.58
N PHE A 401 24.67 7.11 -8.68
CA PHE A 401 24.46 8.24 -7.80
C PHE A 401 25.65 8.44 -6.86
N THR A 402 26.18 7.36 -6.27
CA THR A 402 27.35 7.41 -5.39
C THR A 402 28.59 7.93 -6.11
N GLU A 403 28.83 7.49 -7.35
CA GLU A 403 29.89 8.02 -8.21
C GLU A 403 29.72 9.52 -8.48
N SER A 404 28.48 9.97 -8.73
CA SER A 404 28.18 11.37 -9.02
C SER A 404 28.37 12.27 -7.79
N VAL A 405 27.99 11.79 -6.61
CA VAL A 405 28.23 12.48 -5.32
C VAL A 405 29.72 12.55 -5.03
N ASN A 406 30.45 11.43 -5.15
CA ASN A 406 31.90 11.39 -4.90
C ASN A 406 32.69 12.22 -5.93
N GLY A 407 32.17 12.33 -7.15
CA GLY A 407 32.70 13.20 -8.21
C GLY A 407 32.34 14.69 -8.04
N GLY A 408 31.67 15.08 -6.95
CA GLY A 408 31.34 16.48 -6.63
C GLY A 408 30.22 17.09 -7.48
N ARG A 409 29.47 16.28 -8.24
CA ARG A 409 28.37 16.76 -9.10
C ARG A 409 27.07 17.00 -8.33
N VAL A 410 26.89 16.27 -7.23
CA VAL A 410 25.76 16.43 -6.32
C VAL A 410 26.29 17.01 -5.00
N PRO A 411 25.77 18.17 -4.54
CA PRO A 411 26.17 18.74 -3.26
C PRO A 411 25.88 17.78 -2.11
N ARG A 412 26.88 17.49 -1.28
CA ARG A 412 26.74 16.66 -0.08
C ARG A 412 26.96 17.51 1.17
N GLN A 413 25.99 17.50 2.08
CA GLN A 413 26.17 18.07 3.42
C GLN A 413 27.16 17.21 4.22
N LEU A 414 28.09 17.84 4.95
CA LEU A 414 29.21 17.15 5.63
C LEU A 414 28.78 16.00 6.57
N ASN A 415 27.55 16.06 7.12
CA ASN A 415 27.07 15.13 8.14
C ASN A 415 26.16 14.01 7.60
N VAL A 416 25.90 13.94 6.29
CA VAL A 416 24.96 12.97 5.70
C VAL A 416 25.75 11.92 4.91
N SER A 417 25.47 10.63 5.14
CA SER A 417 26.06 9.55 4.32
C SER A 417 25.44 9.51 2.92
N VAL A 418 26.14 8.96 1.93
CA VAL A 418 25.57 8.82 0.56
C VAL A 418 24.33 7.92 0.57
N ASP A 419 24.35 6.88 1.41
CA ASP A 419 23.22 5.98 1.59
C ASP A 419 22.00 6.69 2.20
N GLU A 420 22.22 7.55 3.19
CA GLU A 420 21.15 8.36 3.79
C GLU A 420 20.62 9.43 2.84
N LEU A 421 21.50 10.02 2.02
CA LEU A 421 21.13 10.97 0.98
C LEU A 421 20.25 10.30 -0.09
N TRP A 422 20.63 9.10 -0.55
CA TRP A 422 19.82 8.29 -1.45
C TRP A 422 18.49 7.88 -0.81
N ALA A 423 18.48 7.50 0.47
CA ALA A 423 17.28 7.02 1.13
C ALA A 423 16.24 8.12 1.37
N ARG A 424 16.68 9.30 1.84
CA ARG A 424 15.80 10.36 2.37
C ARG A 424 15.61 11.56 1.44
N SER A 425 16.59 11.90 0.61
CA SER A 425 16.51 13.14 -0.18
C SER A 425 15.95 12.88 -1.57
N ASP A 426 14.62 12.83 -1.67
CA ASP A 426 13.96 12.62 -2.97
C ASP A 426 14.20 13.79 -3.95
N LYS A 427 14.34 15.01 -3.43
CA LYS A 427 14.62 16.22 -4.21
C LYS A 427 16.02 16.17 -4.84
N ASP A 428 17.04 15.80 -4.08
CA ASP A 428 18.43 15.77 -4.59
C ASP A 428 18.63 14.69 -5.65
N VAL A 429 18.01 13.52 -5.46
CA VAL A 429 18.03 12.45 -6.46
C VAL A 429 17.32 12.88 -7.74
N LEU A 430 16.18 13.57 -7.62
CA LEU A 430 15.48 14.14 -8.78
C LEU A 430 16.30 15.21 -9.52
N LEU A 431 16.98 16.07 -8.77
CA LEU A 431 17.87 17.09 -9.35
C LEU A 431 19.02 16.44 -10.12
N TRP A 432 19.64 15.40 -9.56
CA TRP A 432 20.67 14.61 -10.25
C TRP A 432 20.16 13.95 -11.53
N LEU A 433 19.00 13.28 -11.47
CA LEU A 433 18.36 12.68 -12.65
C LEU A 433 18.05 13.72 -13.74
N ALA A 434 17.80 14.97 -13.35
CA ALA A 434 17.54 16.06 -14.27
C ALA A 434 18.82 16.69 -14.84
N SER A 435 19.89 16.81 -14.05
CA SER A 435 21.15 17.46 -14.44
C SER A 435 22.05 16.54 -15.26
N ASP A 436 22.17 15.27 -14.89
CA ASP A 436 23.20 14.35 -15.42
C ASP A 436 22.67 13.43 -16.52
N LYS A 437 21.61 13.86 -17.24
CA LYS A 437 20.94 13.04 -18.27
C LYS A 437 21.88 12.47 -19.33
N GLU A 438 22.80 13.29 -19.83
CA GLU A 438 23.76 12.85 -20.86
C GLU A 438 24.73 11.80 -20.31
N TRP A 439 25.24 12.01 -19.10
CA TRP A 439 26.15 11.07 -18.45
C TRP A 439 25.46 9.74 -18.15
N ILE A 440 24.22 9.77 -17.67
CA ILE A 440 23.40 8.57 -17.47
C ILE A 440 23.18 7.85 -18.80
N LYS A 441 22.85 8.57 -19.88
CA LYS A 441 22.67 7.98 -21.21
C LYS A 441 23.94 7.31 -21.73
N THR A 442 25.12 7.90 -21.48
CA THR A 442 26.41 7.27 -21.82
C THR A 442 26.61 5.96 -21.05
N ARG A 443 26.26 5.91 -19.76
CA ARG A 443 26.34 4.68 -18.95
C ARG A 443 25.42 3.58 -19.47
N ILE A 444 24.17 3.90 -19.81
CA ILE A 444 23.22 2.94 -20.41
C ILE A 444 23.75 2.43 -21.75
N THR A 445 24.27 3.32 -22.59
CA THR A 445 24.87 2.94 -23.88
C THR A 445 26.07 2.01 -23.67
N GLY A 446 26.88 2.26 -22.63
CA GLY A 446 27.99 1.40 -22.23
C GLY A 446 27.52 -0.02 -21.85
N LEU A 447 26.46 -0.12 -21.04
CA LEU A 447 25.85 -1.41 -20.69
C LEU A 447 25.34 -2.15 -21.93
N SER A 448 24.67 -1.44 -22.84
CA SER A 448 24.18 -2.03 -24.10
C SER A 448 25.32 -2.53 -24.98
N ARG A 449 26.43 -1.79 -25.08
CA ARG A 449 27.64 -2.24 -25.82
C ARG A 449 28.24 -3.49 -25.22
N GLU A 450 28.40 -3.53 -23.89
CA GLU A 450 28.88 -4.72 -23.18
C GLU A 450 27.94 -5.91 -23.38
N TYR A 451 26.63 -5.68 -23.41
CA TYR A 451 25.65 -6.71 -23.73
C TYR A 451 25.81 -7.26 -25.13
N THR A 452 25.86 -6.40 -26.15
CA THR A 452 26.03 -6.83 -27.54
C THR A 452 27.35 -7.59 -27.72
N ALA A 453 28.45 -7.12 -27.12
CA ALA A 453 29.72 -7.82 -27.16
C ALA A 453 29.62 -9.24 -26.55
N ASN A 454 28.98 -9.37 -25.38
CA ASN A 454 28.76 -10.67 -24.75
C ASN A 454 27.86 -11.60 -25.60
N GLN A 455 26.82 -11.07 -26.28
CA GLN A 455 26.00 -11.87 -27.18
C GLN A 455 26.80 -12.41 -28.37
N VAL A 456 27.65 -11.58 -28.98
CA VAL A 456 28.53 -12.01 -30.08
C VAL A 456 29.45 -13.14 -29.61
N VAL A 457 30.04 -13.02 -28.42
CA VAL A 457 30.87 -14.08 -27.83
C VAL A 457 30.05 -15.36 -27.59
N GLN A 458 28.85 -15.28 -27.02
CA GLN A 458 28.00 -16.45 -26.76
C GLN A 458 27.57 -17.15 -28.06
N LEU A 459 27.19 -16.39 -29.08
CA LEU A 459 26.87 -16.93 -30.41
C LEU A 459 28.10 -17.60 -31.04
N GLY A 460 29.29 -16.99 -30.91
CA GLY A 460 30.54 -17.55 -31.40
C GLY A 460 30.99 -18.81 -30.66
N LEU A 461 30.74 -18.93 -29.37
CA LEU A 461 30.99 -20.17 -28.62
C LEU A 461 30.06 -21.31 -29.04
N LYS A 462 28.85 -21.00 -29.51
CA LYS A 462 27.87 -22.00 -29.96
C LYS A 462 28.19 -22.55 -31.36
N ASP A 463 28.62 -21.69 -32.28
CA ASP A 463 29.12 -22.09 -33.60
C ASP A 463 30.30 -21.21 -34.04
N PRO A 464 31.54 -21.65 -33.80
CA PRO A 464 32.73 -20.88 -34.15
C PRO A 464 32.88 -20.62 -35.64
N LYS A 465 32.42 -21.53 -36.52
CA LYS A 465 32.57 -21.38 -37.97
C LYS A 465 31.58 -20.36 -38.52
N ALA A 466 30.34 -20.40 -38.05
CA ALA A 466 29.33 -19.41 -38.42
C ALA A 466 29.69 -18.01 -37.90
N ALA A 467 30.29 -17.90 -36.71
CA ALA A 467 30.73 -16.61 -36.18
C ALA A 467 31.86 -15.99 -37.00
N VAL A 468 32.85 -16.76 -37.44
CA VAL A 468 33.92 -16.24 -38.32
C VAL A 468 33.33 -15.75 -39.66
N ALA A 469 32.41 -16.52 -40.26
CA ALA A 469 31.72 -16.09 -41.48
C ALA A 469 30.90 -14.81 -41.27
N GLY A 470 30.18 -14.70 -40.14
CA GLY A 470 29.40 -13.52 -39.78
C GLY A 470 30.25 -12.28 -39.49
N ILE A 471 31.42 -12.43 -38.86
CA ILE A 471 32.35 -11.33 -38.62
C ILE A 471 32.95 -10.83 -39.95
N LEU A 472 33.25 -11.72 -40.89
CA LEU A 472 33.73 -11.32 -42.23
C LEU A 472 32.65 -10.52 -42.99
N GLU A 473 31.40 -10.97 -42.96
CA GLU A 473 30.29 -10.22 -43.56
C GLU A 473 30.08 -8.86 -42.89
N LEU A 474 30.20 -8.79 -41.55
CA LEU A 474 30.13 -7.53 -40.80
C LEU A 474 31.23 -6.55 -41.25
N LEU A 475 32.47 -7.02 -41.40
CA LEU A 475 33.60 -6.21 -41.87
C LEU A 475 33.40 -5.67 -43.30
N HIS A 476 32.65 -6.38 -44.15
CA HIS A 476 32.30 -5.91 -45.50
C HIS A 476 31.21 -4.84 -45.52
N GLN A 477 30.32 -4.82 -44.52
CA GLN A 477 29.23 -3.84 -44.42
C GLN A 477 29.59 -2.59 -43.60
N LEU A 478 30.70 -2.60 -42.87
CA LEU A 478 31.20 -1.45 -42.13
C LEU A 478 31.69 -0.33 -43.08
N SER A 479 31.65 0.91 -42.58
CA SER A 479 32.23 2.05 -43.30
C SER A 479 33.74 1.88 -43.47
N ASP A 480 34.34 2.47 -44.51
CA ASP A 480 35.78 2.31 -44.79
C ASP A 480 36.66 2.71 -43.58
N LYS A 481 36.23 3.73 -42.82
CA LYS A 481 36.90 4.18 -41.60
C LYS A 481 36.80 3.15 -40.46
N ASP A 482 35.61 2.62 -40.20
CA ASP A 482 35.40 1.65 -39.12
C ASP A 482 36.05 0.30 -39.44
N ARG A 483 36.14 -0.05 -40.74
CA ARG A 483 36.84 -1.25 -41.22
C ARG A 483 38.35 -1.16 -41.00
N GLU A 484 38.96 -0.01 -41.30
CA GLU A 484 40.39 0.21 -41.02
C GLU A 484 40.68 0.16 -39.51
N ASP A 485 39.86 0.80 -38.69
CA ASP A 485 39.99 0.77 -37.23
C ASP A 485 39.84 -0.66 -36.69
N ALA A 486 38.86 -1.43 -37.15
CA ALA A 486 38.66 -2.83 -36.74
C ALA A 486 39.82 -3.76 -37.16
N LEU A 487 40.34 -3.59 -38.38
CA LEU A 487 41.50 -4.34 -38.87
C LEU A 487 42.79 -3.97 -38.10
N SER A 488 42.91 -2.72 -37.64
CA SER A 488 44.02 -2.27 -36.80
C SER A 488 43.97 -2.82 -35.37
N THR A 489 42.78 -3.10 -34.85
CA THR A 489 42.59 -3.69 -33.50
C THR A 489 42.70 -5.22 -33.49
N LEU A 490 42.57 -5.87 -34.65
CA LEU A 490 42.72 -7.32 -34.82
C LEU A 490 44.16 -7.76 -35.19
N ARG A 491 44.99 -6.84 -35.67
CA ARG A 491 46.43 -7.03 -35.88
C ARG A 491 47.18 -6.86 -34.57
#